data_AF-A0A7S6ZS12-F1
#
_entry.id   AF-A0A7S6ZS12-F1
#
_cell.length_a   1.000
_cell.length_b   1.000
_cell.length_c   1.000
_cell.angle_alpha   90.00
_cell.angle_beta   90.00
_cell.angle_gamma   90.00
#
_symmetry.space_group_name_H-M   'P 1'
#
loop_
_entity.id
_entity.type
_entity.pdbx_description
1 polymer ?
#
loop_
_entity_poly.entity_id
_entity_poly.type
_entity_poly.pdbx_seq_one_letter_code
_entity_poly.pdbx_strand_id
1 'polypeptide(L)'
;MALGQGSVADEANTVSVGSAGNQRRVTNVAAGTQASDAVNVGQMQAGNAATLDASRSYTDTTATQTLNASYNYTDTSTTNALNSAKAYTDQRMTVITDDFNMLRGEVNDRFYEVDKRFDQMGAMSAAMLNMATSAAGVRTQNRVGVGVGVQGGQTALSLGYQRALSDRATVTFGGAMSGDDTSVGAGVGFGW
;
A
#
# COMPACT_ATOMS: atom_id res chain seq x y z
N MET A 1 -45.26 57.98 -52.26
CA MET A 1 -44.56 59.13 -52.88
C MET A 1 -43.36 58.62 -53.65
N ALA A 2 -43.17 59.02 -54.90
CA ALA A 2 -41.95 58.70 -55.66
C ALA A 2 -41.07 59.95 -55.78
N LEU A 3 -39.82 59.87 -55.34
CA LEU A 3 -38.87 60.98 -55.32
C LEU A 3 -37.74 60.72 -56.33
N GLY A 4 -37.59 61.63 -57.30
CA GLY A 4 -36.59 61.55 -58.36
C GLY A 4 -37.12 60.94 -59.67
N GLN A 5 -36.43 61.25 -60.78
CA GLN A 5 -36.82 60.79 -62.12
C GLN A 5 -36.71 59.26 -62.22
N GLY A 6 -37.71 58.61 -62.83
CA GLY A 6 -37.72 57.15 -62.99
C GLY A 6 -37.92 56.34 -61.69
N SER A 7 -38.28 57.01 -60.58
CA SER A 7 -38.66 56.33 -59.33
C SER A 7 -40.10 55.81 -59.40
N VAL A 8 -40.35 54.68 -58.73
CA VAL A 8 -41.67 54.04 -58.65
C VAL A 8 -41.99 53.73 -57.19
N ALA A 9 -43.17 54.14 -56.73
CA ALA A 9 -43.69 53.85 -55.39
C ALA A 9 -45.03 53.12 -55.52
N ASP A 10 -45.01 51.81 -55.37
CA ASP A 10 -46.11 50.86 -55.58
C ASP A 10 -46.78 50.42 -54.26
N GLU A 11 -46.19 50.75 -53.12
CA GLU A 11 -46.74 50.48 -51.78
C GLU A 11 -47.33 51.75 -51.13
N ALA A 12 -48.47 51.59 -50.44
CA ALA A 12 -49.07 52.68 -49.64
C ALA A 12 -48.16 53.09 -48.47
N ASN A 13 -48.18 54.36 -48.10
CA ASN A 13 -47.39 54.94 -46.99
C ASN A 13 -45.86 54.85 -47.16
N THR A 14 -45.36 54.77 -48.39
CA THR A 14 -43.91 54.71 -48.66
C THR A 14 -43.37 55.94 -49.40
N VAL A 15 -42.06 56.13 -49.28
CA VAL A 15 -41.28 57.05 -50.12
C VAL A 15 -40.25 56.23 -50.88
N SER A 16 -40.38 56.16 -52.20
CA SER A 16 -39.40 55.50 -53.06
C SER A 16 -38.41 56.50 -53.62
N VAL A 17 -37.11 56.19 -53.52
CA VAL A 17 -36.01 56.99 -54.08
C VAL A 17 -35.46 56.43 -55.39
N GLY A 18 -36.09 55.40 -55.96
CA GLY A 18 -35.65 54.75 -57.18
C GLY A 18 -36.67 53.74 -57.71
N SER A 19 -36.19 52.80 -58.50
CA SER A 19 -36.97 51.67 -59.00
C SER A 19 -36.11 50.40 -58.96
N ALA A 20 -36.72 49.24 -59.20
CA ALA A 20 -35.99 47.98 -59.25
C ALA A 20 -34.84 48.07 -60.28
N GLY A 21 -33.61 47.81 -59.81
CA GLY A 21 -32.40 47.91 -60.63
C GLY A 21 -31.84 49.33 -60.82
N ASN A 22 -32.51 50.35 -60.29
CA ASN A 22 -32.06 51.75 -60.37
C ASN A 22 -32.23 52.46 -59.01
N GLN A 23 -31.64 51.87 -57.95
CA GLN A 23 -31.69 52.42 -56.60
C GLN A 23 -30.74 53.62 -56.45
N ARG A 24 -31.09 54.53 -55.54
CA ARG A 24 -30.26 55.69 -55.20
C ARG A 24 -29.78 55.60 -53.76
N ARG A 25 -28.55 56.06 -53.52
CA ARG A 25 -28.04 56.30 -52.17
C ARG A 25 -28.68 57.56 -51.59
N VAL A 26 -29.00 57.53 -50.31
CA VAL A 26 -29.34 58.73 -49.52
C VAL A 26 -28.07 59.15 -48.79
N THR A 27 -27.51 60.31 -49.14
CA THR A 27 -26.26 60.82 -48.58
C THR A 27 -26.51 61.96 -47.60
N ASN A 28 -25.52 62.27 -46.75
CA ASN A 28 -25.62 63.29 -45.71
C ASN A 28 -26.71 63.00 -44.65
N VAL A 29 -26.90 61.71 -44.35
CA VAL A 29 -27.80 61.26 -43.27
C VAL A 29 -27.08 61.40 -41.94
N ALA A 30 -27.50 62.38 -41.14
CA ALA A 30 -27.05 62.53 -39.76
C ALA A 30 -27.41 61.28 -38.94
N ALA A 31 -26.73 61.07 -37.81
CA ALA A 31 -27.04 59.94 -36.92
C ALA A 31 -28.47 60.07 -36.38
N GLY A 32 -29.26 59.00 -36.52
CA GLY A 32 -30.61 58.92 -35.95
C GLY A 32 -30.57 58.96 -34.42
N THR A 33 -31.56 59.58 -33.81
CA THR A 33 -31.69 59.79 -32.36
C THR A 33 -32.98 59.22 -31.78
N GLN A 34 -34.05 59.18 -32.56
CA GLN A 34 -35.34 58.60 -32.20
C GLN A 34 -35.50 57.20 -32.82
N ALA A 35 -36.41 56.39 -32.26
CA ALA A 35 -36.64 55.01 -32.70
C ALA A 35 -37.08 54.89 -34.18
N SER A 36 -37.68 55.95 -34.74
CA SER A 36 -38.13 56.01 -36.14
C SER A 36 -37.16 56.72 -37.08
N ASP A 37 -35.98 57.12 -36.61
CA ASP A 37 -34.97 57.77 -37.45
C ASP A 37 -34.24 56.76 -38.32
N ALA A 38 -33.79 57.19 -39.50
CA ALA A 38 -32.94 56.37 -40.36
C ALA A 38 -31.54 56.19 -39.72
N VAL A 39 -31.01 54.96 -39.82
CA VAL A 39 -29.66 54.63 -39.36
C VAL A 39 -28.67 54.88 -40.49
N ASN A 40 -27.56 55.57 -40.20
CA ASN A 40 -26.46 55.72 -41.16
C ASN A 40 -25.42 54.60 -41.03
N VAL A 41 -24.51 54.49 -42.01
CA VAL A 41 -23.50 53.43 -42.05
C VAL A 41 -22.57 53.47 -40.82
N GLY A 42 -22.26 54.65 -40.30
CA GLY A 42 -21.42 54.81 -39.11
C GLY A 42 -22.06 54.21 -37.86
N GLN A 43 -23.36 54.44 -37.64
CA GLN A 43 -24.11 53.83 -36.53
C GLN A 43 -24.18 52.30 -36.65
N MET A 44 -24.40 51.78 -37.86
CA MET A 44 -24.41 50.32 -38.10
C MET A 44 -23.03 49.69 -37.81
N GLN A 45 -21.96 50.31 -38.30
CA GLN A 45 -20.59 49.84 -38.05
C GLN A 45 -20.23 49.88 -36.56
N ALA A 46 -20.63 50.93 -35.84
CA ALA A 46 -20.42 51.04 -34.40
C ALA A 46 -21.17 49.95 -33.62
N GLY A 47 -22.44 49.68 -33.98
CA GLY A 47 -23.22 48.59 -33.37
C GLY A 47 -22.60 47.21 -33.63
N ASN A 48 -22.11 46.96 -34.86
CA ASN A 48 -21.41 45.73 -35.20
C ASN A 48 -20.10 45.58 -34.42
N ALA A 49 -19.32 46.66 -34.29
CA ALA A 49 -18.08 46.64 -33.52
C ALA A 49 -18.33 46.35 -32.03
N ALA A 50 -19.34 46.99 -31.42
CA ALA A 50 -19.71 46.74 -30.04
C ALA A 50 -20.18 45.29 -29.81
N THR A 51 -20.97 44.74 -30.75
CA THR A 51 -21.42 43.35 -30.69
C THR A 51 -20.25 42.37 -30.79
N LEU A 52 -19.30 42.65 -31.69
CA LEU A 52 -18.11 41.83 -31.85
C LEU A 52 -17.21 41.86 -30.60
N ASP A 53 -17.05 43.03 -29.99
CA ASP A 53 -16.27 43.20 -28.77
C ASP A 53 -16.89 42.43 -27.59
N ALA A 54 -18.21 42.57 -27.39
CA ALA A 54 -18.94 41.82 -26.38
C ALA A 54 -18.83 40.30 -26.58
N SER A 55 -18.90 39.84 -27.83
CA SER A 55 -18.76 38.43 -28.19
C SER A 55 -17.35 37.88 -27.90
N ARG A 56 -16.30 38.66 -28.20
CA ARG A 56 -14.91 38.32 -27.86
C ARG A 56 -14.73 38.22 -26.35
N SER A 57 -15.18 39.23 -25.60
CA SER A 57 -15.10 39.24 -24.15
C SER A 57 -15.83 38.04 -23.50
N TYR A 58 -17.03 37.71 -24.00
CA TYR A 58 -17.78 36.54 -23.56
C TYR A 58 -17.02 35.24 -23.82
N THR A 59 -16.45 35.09 -25.01
CA THR A 59 -15.69 33.90 -25.41
C THR A 59 -14.41 33.76 -24.58
N ASP A 60 -13.66 34.84 -24.37
CA ASP A 60 -12.43 34.85 -23.57
C ASP A 60 -12.70 34.51 -22.10
N THR A 61 -13.79 35.05 -21.55
CA THR A 61 -14.24 34.74 -20.19
C THR A 61 -14.58 33.26 -20.05
N THR A 62 -15.38 32.74 -20.98
CA THR A 62 -15.82 31.34 -20.97
C THR A 62 -14.64 30.39 -21.17
N ALA A 63 -13.70 30.73 -22.05
CA ALA A 63 -12.49 29.96 -22.28
C ALA A 63 -11.62 29.90 -21.01
N THR A 64 -11.44 31.03 -20.32
CA THR A 64 -10.67 31.10 -19.07
C THR A 64 -11.34 30.31 -17.95
N GLN A 65 -12.66 30.42 -17.80
CA GLN A 65 -13.43 29.65 -16.82
C GLN A 65 -13.31 28.15 -17.06
N THR A 66 -13.42 27.72 -18.33
CA THR A 66 -13.31 26.31 -18.72
C THR A 66 -11.91 25.76 -18.46
N LEU A 67 -10.86 26.53 -18.77
CA LEU A 67 -9.47 26.15 -18.49
C LEU A 67 -9.22 26.00 -16.99
N ASN A 68 -9.69 26.96 -16.18
CA ASN A 68 -9.55 26.89 -14.72
C ASN A 68 -10.30 25.69 -14.13
N ALA A 69 -11.52 25.41 -14.61
CA ALA A 69 -12.27 24.23 -14.19
C ALA A 69 -11.53 22.92 -14.54
N SER A 70 -10.92 22.86 -15.72
CA SER A 70 -10.12 21.71 -16.17
C SER A 70 -8.86 21.50 -15.32
N TYR A 71 -8.13 22.57 -15.00
CA TYR A 71 -6.97 22.49 -14.10
C TYR A 71 -7.38 22.00 -12.71
N ASN A 72 -8.42 22.59 -12.12
CA ASN A 72 -8.93 22.19 -10.81
C ASN A 72 -9.39 20.73 -10.78
N TYR A 73 -10.07 20.26 -11.84
CA TYR A 73 -10.47 18.86 -11.96
C TYR A 73 -9.26 17.92 -12.02
N THR A 74 -8.26 18.26 -12.84
CA THR A 74 -7.05 17.45 -13.00
C THR A 74 -6.23 17.39 -11.72
N ASP A 75 -6.07 18.51 -11.03
CA ASP A 75 -5.35 18.59 -9.75
C ASP A 75 -6.05 17.78 -8.66
N THR A 76 -7.39 17.88 -8.60
CA THR A 76 -8.20 17.10 -7.66
C THR A 76 -8.08 15.60 -7.94
N SER A 77 -8.22 15.20 -9.22
CA SER A 77 -8.10 13.80 -9.62
C SER A 77 -6.71 13.23 -9.32
N THR A 78 -5.65 14.00 -9.59
CA THR A 78 -4.26 13.61 -9.31
C THR A 78 -4.03 13.46 -7.81
N THR A 79 -4.53 14.40 -7.01
CA THR A 79 -4.44 14.35 -5.54
C THR A 79 -5.15 13.10 -5.00
N ASN A 80 -6.35 12.79 -5.49
CA ASN A 80 -7.10 11.60 -5.07
C ASN A 80 -6.38 10.29 -5.44
N ALA A 81 -5.81 10.23 -6.65
CA ALA A 81 -5.03 9.08 -7.09
C ALA A 81 -3.78 8.87 -6.22
N LEU A 82 -3.05 9.94 -5.91
CA LEU A 82 -1.87 9.90 -5.03
C LEU A 82 -2.24 9.48 -3.60
N ASN A 83 -3.32 10.01 -3.05
CA ASN A 83 -3.79 9.64 -1.71
C ASN A 83 -4.18 8.15 -1.64
N SER A 84 -4.86 7.65 -2.68
CA SER A 84 -5.24 6.23 -2.77
C SER A 84 -4.01 5.33 -2.87
N ALA A 85 -3.03 5.71 -3.69
CA ALA A 85 -1.77 4.96 -3.84
C ALA A 85 -0.95 4.96 -2.55
N LYS A 86 -0.90 6.10 -1.85
CA LYS A 86 -0.23 6.22 -0.54
C LYS A 86 -0.92 5.33 0.49
N ALA A 87 -2.25 5.38 0.59
CA ALA A 87 -3.00 4.54 1.53
C ALA A 87 -2.76 3.05 1.28
N TYR A 88 -2.78 2.61 0.01
CA TYR A 88 -2.47 1.23 -0.36
C TYR A 88 -1.05 0.83 0.05
N THR A 89 -0.07 1.72 -0.20
CA THR A 89 1.33 1.47 0.17
C THR A 89 1.51 1.41 1.68
N ASP A 90 0.91 2.35 2.41
CA ASP A 90 0.93 2.38 3.87
C ASP A 90 0.34 1.08 4.46
N GLN A 91 -0.81 0.63 3.95
CA GLN A 91 -1.42 -0.65 4.35
C GLN A 91 -0.50 -1.84 4.12
N ARG A 92 0.13 -1.92 2.94
CA ARG A 92 1.09 -2.99 2.63
C ARG A 92 2.31 -2.94 3.54
N MET A 93 2.81 -1.74 3.84
CA MET A 93 3.96 -1.57 4.74
C MET A 93 3.61 -1.96 6.18
N THR A 94 2.40 -1.67 6.66
CA THR A 94 1.91 -2.15 7.96
C THR A 94 1.91 -3.68 8.00
N VAL A 95 1.31 -4.34 7.00
CA VAL A 95 1.28 -5.81 6.94
C VAL A 95 2.69 -6.41 6.93
N ILE A 96 3.60 -5.87 6.11
CA ILE A 96 4.98 -6.35 6.05
C ILE A 96 5.69 -6.17 7.40
N THR A 97 5.45 -5.05 8.08
CA THR A 97 6.06 -4.77 9.40
C THR A 97 5.55 -5.75 10.44
N ASP A 98 4.25 -6.04 10.44
CA ASP A 98 3.63 -6.99 11.36
C ASP A 98 4.14 -8.42 11.12
N ASP A 99 4.19 -8.86 9.86
CA ASP A 99 4.73 -10.16 9.48
C ASP A 99 6.20 -10.32 9.92
N PHE A 100 7.02 -9.28 9.75
CA PHE A 100 8.41 -9.29 10.16
C PHE A 100 8.57 -9.35 11.69
N ASN A 101 7.73 -8.61 12.42
CA ASN A 101 7.73 -8.64 13.88
C ASN A 101 7.31 -10.01 14.41
N MET A 102 6.30 -10.63 13.79
CA MET A 102 5.87 -11.99 14.12
C MET A 102 6.97 -13.01 13.83
N LEU A 103 7.59 -12.95 12.65
CA LEU A 103 8.71 -13.82 12.29
C LEU A 103 9.87 -13.67 13.28
N ARG A 104 10.23 -12.43 13.65
CA ARG A 104 11.29 -12.18 14.63
C ARG A 104 10.94 -12.78 16.00
N GLY A 105 9.68 -12.70 16.40
CA GLY A 105 9.18 -13.35 17.62
C GLY A 105 9.32 -14.87 17.56
N GLU A 106 8.75 -15.51 16.52
CA GLU A 106 8.79 -16.96 16.33
C GLU A 106 10.22 -17.50 16.26
N VAL A 107 11.11 -16.79 15.54
CA VAL A 107 12.52 -17.15 15.44
C VAL A 107 13.20 -17.08 16.81
N ASN A 108 12.97 -16.03 17.60
CA ASN A 108 13.53 -15.91 18.94
C ASN A 108 13.02 -17.04 19.85
N ASP A 109 11.71 -17.29 19.87
CA ASP A 109 11.11 -18.34 20.71
C ASP A 109 11.68 -19.73 20.35
N ARG A 110 11.84 -20.01 19.06
CA ARG A 110 12.46 -21.25 18.60
C ARG A 110 13.93 -21.36 19.01
N PHE A 111 14.69 -20.27 18.96
CA PHE A 111 16.07 -20.28 19.47
C PHE A 111 16.13 -20.56 20.98
N TYR A 112 15.24 -19.94 21.76
CA TYR A 112 15.15 -20.23 23.20
C TYR A 112 14.78 -21.69 23.48
N GLU A 113 13.84 -22.26 22.73
CA GLU A 113 13.46 -23.67 22.88
C GLU A 113 14.60 -24.62 22.48
N VAL A 114 15.32 -24.28 21.40
CA VAL A 114 16.52 -25.03 20.97
C VAL A 114 17.61 -24.99 22.03
N ASP A 115 17.92 -23.81 22.57
CA ASP A 115 18.92 -23.64 23.63
C ASP A 115 18.53 -24.42 24.89
N LYS A 116 17.26 -24.31 25.31
CA LYS A 116 16.74 -25.06 26.46
C LYS A 116 16.87 -26.58 26.27
N ARG A 117 16.48 -27.10 25.11
CA ARG A 117 16.59 -28.54 24.80
C ARG A 117 18.04 -28.99 24.71
N PHE A 118 18.95 -28.15 24.21
CA PHE A 118 20.38 -28.42 24.20
C PHE A 118 20.94 -28.57 25.63
N ASP A 119 20.57 -27.66 26.52
CA ASP A 119 20.95 -27.73 27.93
C ASP A 119 20.33 -28.94 28.64
N GLN A 120 19.06 -29.25 28.39
CA GLN A 120 18.40 -30.46 28.91
C GLN A 120 19.11 -31.74 28.44
N MET A 121 19.47 -31.84 27.15
CA MET A 121 20.22 -32.98 26.60
C MET A 121 21.58 -33.14 27.26
N GLY A 122 22.28 -32.03 27.47
CA GLY A 122 23.58 -32.05 28.10
C GLY A 122 23.53 -32.39 29.59
N ALA A 123 22.53 -31.88 30.32
CA ALA A 123 22.24 -32.30 31.69
C ALA A 123 21.89 -33.79 31.76
N MET A 124 21.06 -34.30 30.85
CA MET A 124 20.72 -35.73 30.77
C MET A 124 21.94 -36.61 30.49
N SER A 125 22.82 -36.18 29.59
CA SER A 125 24.08 -36.87 29.32
C SER A 125 24.97 -36.91 30.56
N ALA A 126 25.14 -35.78 31.25
CA ALA A 126 25.88 -35.71 32.50
C ALA A 126 25.24 -36.60 33.59
N ALA A 127 23.91 -36.63 33.69
CA ALA A 127 23.18 -37.49 34.61
C ALA A 127 23.47 -38.96 34.32
N MET A 128 23.30 -39.40 33.07
CA MET A 128 23.58 -40.77 32.65
C MET A 128 25.04 -41.18 32.87
N LEU A 129 25.99 -40.28 32.64
CA LEU A 129 27.40 -40.52 32.93
C LEU A 129 27.63 -40.73 34.43
N ASN A 130 27.07 -39.85 35.27
CA ASN A 130 27.15 -39.99 36.72
C ASN A 130 26.44 -41.26 37.23
N MET A 131 25.35 -41.68 36.58
CA MET A 131 24.68 -42.95 36.87
C MET A 131 25.55 -44.14 36.50
N ALA A 132 26.17 -44.11 35.32
CA ALA A 132 26.99 -45.19 34.83
C ALA A 132 28.27 -45.36 35.67
N THR A 133 28.85 -44.26 36.15
CA THR A 133 30.03 -44.26 37.02
C THR A 133 29.69 -44.58 38.48
N SER A 134 28.55 -44.13 39.01
CA SER A 134 28.17 -44.38 40.42
C SER A 134 28.03 -45.87 40.73
N ALA A 135 27.59 -46.66 39.77
CA ALA A 135 27.49 -48.11 39.90
C ALA A 135 28.78 -48.87 39.52
N ALA A 136 29.79 -48.21 38.93
CA ALA A 136 31.01 -48.87 38.44
C ALA A 136 31.88 -49.49 39.55
N GLY A 137 31.88 -48.91 40.76
CA GLY A 137 32.64 -49.40 41.92
C GLY A 137 31.99 -50.56 42.67
N VAL A 138 30.76 -50.95 42.32
CA VAL A 138 29.99 -51.97 43.03
C VAL A 138 30.26 -53.35 42.43
N ARG A 139 30.82 -54.27 43.23
CA ARG A 139 31.25 -55.63 42.85
C ARG A 139 30.11 -56.68 42.88
N THR A 140 28.90 -56.30 42.50
CA THR A 140 27.74 -57.20 42.44
C THR A 140 27.36 -57.49 40.99
N GLN A 141 26.82 -58.69 40.75
CA GLN A 141 26.40 -59.10 39.40
C GLN A 141 25.29 -58.21 38.83
N ASN A 142 24.38 -57.76 39.68
CA ASN A 142 23.28 -56.85 39.36
C ASN A 142 23.47 -55.57 40.17
N ARG A 143 23.33 -54.42 39.53
CA ARG A 143 23.47 -53.12 40.20
C ARG A 143 22.59 -52.06 39.56
N VAL A 144 22.18 -51.10 40.36
CA VAL A 144 21.36 -49.96 39.95
C VAL A 144 22.12 -48.69 40.28
N GLY A 145 22.17 -47.77 39.33
CA GLY A 145 22.75 -46.45 39.48
C GLY A 145 21.67 -45.39 39.39
N VAL A 146 21.87 -44.29 40.12
CA VAL A 146 21.16 -43.04 39.93
C VAL A 146 22.21 -41.97 39.67
N GLY A 147 21.90 -41.03 38.79
CA GLY A 147 22.80 -39.93 38.46
C GLY A 147 22.01 -38.64 38.28
N VAL A 148 22.61 -37.53 38.70
CA VAL A 148 22.07 -36.19 38.50
C VAL A 148 23.06 -35.43 37.64
N GLY A 149 22.55 -34.68 36.67
CA GLY A 149 23.35 -33.84 35.78
C GLY A 149 22.79 -32.43 35.76
N VAL A 150 23.67 -31.46 35.59
CA VAL A 150 23.32 -30.05 35.51
C VAL A 150 24.05 -29.43 34.32
N GLN A 151 23.36 -28.62 33.52
CA GLN A 151 23.94 -27.89 32.40
C GLN A 151 23.09 -26.67 32.07
N GLY A 152 23.72 -25.50 31.89
CA GLY A 152 23.02 -24.29 31.46
C GLY A 152 21.83 -23.86 32.34
N GLY A 153 21.80 -24.26 33.62
CA GLY A 153 20.67 -24.01 34.52
C GLY A 153 19.54 -25.05 34.44
N GLN A 154 19.61 -26.03 33.54
CA GLN A 154 18.75 -27.21 33.50
C GLN A 154 19.33 -28.33 34.36
N THR A 155 18.46 -29.14 34.94
CA THR A 155 18.85 -30.32 35.74
C THR A 155 18.17 -31.57 35.19
N ALA A 156 18.87 -32.68 35.26
CA ALA A 156 18.37 -33.97 34.80
C ALA A 156 18.61 -35.04 35.85
N LEU A 157 17.65 -35.96 35.96
CA LEU A 157 17.75 -37.15 36.78
C LEU A 157 17.83 -38.37 35.87
N SER A 158 18.69 -39.32 36.22
CA SER A 158 18.82 -40.58 35.50
C SER A 158 18.81 -41.77 36.44
N LEU A 159 18.27 -42.86 35.93
CA LEU A 159 18.21 -44.17 36.59
C LEU A 159 18.65 -45.22 35.59
N GLY A 160 19.47 -46.16 36.05
CA GLY A 160 19.90 -47.26 35.19
C GLY A 160 20.22 -48.52 35.96
N TYR A 161 20.14 -49.62 35.22
CA TYR A 161 20.46 -50.96 35.66
C TYR A 161 21.67 -51.46 34.88
N GLN A 162 22.65 -52.03 35.59
CA GLN A 162 23.83 -52.62 35.01
C GLN A 162 23.96 -54.07 35.45
N ARG A 163 24.47 -54.92 34.55
CA ARG A 163 24.71 -56.33 34.81
C ARG A 163 26.09 -56.76 34.34
N ALA A 164 26.88 -57.33 35.24
CA ALA A 164 28.13 -57.98 34.89
C ALA A 164 27.83 -59.35 34.25
N LEU A 165 28.27 -59.55 33.01
CA LEU A 165 28.17 -60.83 32.30
C LEU A 165 29.35 -61.74 32.62
N SER A 166 30.51 -61.16 32.91
CA SER A 166 31.73 -61.82 33.38
C SER A 166 32.58 -60.81 34.16
N ASP A 167 33.69 -61.25 34.77
CA ASP A 167 34.64 -60.37 35.48
C ASP A 167 35.25 -59.28 34.57
N ARG A 168 35.06 -59.40 33.25
CA ARG A 168 35.64 -58.53 32.22
C ARG A 168 34.60 -57.87 31.33
N ALA A 169 33.31 -58.16 31.49
CA ALA A 169 32.25 -57.65 30.62
C ALA A 169 31.03 -57.17 31.41
N THR A 170 30.55 -55.95 31.13
CA THR A 170 29.35 -55.37 31.75
C THR A 170 28.43 -54.78 30.70
N VAL A 171 27.13 -54.91 30.89
CA VAL A 171 26.09 -54.23 30.11
C VAL A 171 25.35 -53.24 31.00
N THR A 172 25.03 -52.06 30.48
CA THR A 172 24.30 -50.99 31.15
C THR A 172 23.08 -50.61 30.34
N PHE A 173 21.95 -50.39 31.00
CA PHE A 173 20.74 -49.80 30.44
C PHE A 173 20.27 -48.68 31.37
N GLY A 174 19.87 -47.54 30.85
CA GLY A 174 19.38 -46.45 31.68
C GLY A 174 18.52 -45.46 30.92
N GLY A 175 17.75 -44.70 31.68
CA GLY A 175 16.97 -43.58 31.20
C GLY A 175 17.29 -42.32 31.99
N ALA A 176 17.13 -41.15 31.37
CA ALA A 176 17.21 -39.86 32.02
C ALA A 176 16.02 -38.99 31.64
N MET A 177 15.67 -38.04 32.50
CA MET A 177 14.58 -37.10 32.31
C MET A 177 15.01 -35.70 32.78
N SER A 178 14.58 -34.67 32.07
CA SER A 178 14.84 -33.26 32.39
C SER A 178 13.69 -32.39 31.91
N GLY A 179 12.90 -31.82 32.83
CA GLY A 179 11.63 -31.18 32.49
C GLY A 179 10.69 -32.18 31.82
N ASP A 180 10.24 -31.86 30.60
CA ASP A 180 9.35 -32.71 29.79
C ASP A 180 10.11 -33.66 28.84
N ASP A 181 11.45 -33.52 28.72
CA ASP A 181 12.27 -34.35 27.86
C ASP A 181 12.74 -35.61 28.58
N THR A 182 12.83 -36.71 27.83
CA THR A 182 13.35 -37.99 28.31
C THR A 182 14.33 -38.58 27.30
N SER A 183 15.30 -39.34 27.78
CA SER A 183 16.27 -40.06 26.96
C SER A 183 16.50 -41.45 27.54
N VAL A 184 16.84 -42.40 26.67
CA VAL A 184 17.18 -43.77 27.05
C VAL A 184 18.47 -44.18 26.35
N GLY A 185 19.28 -44.99 27.01
CA GLY A 185 20.57 -45.43 26.51
C GLY A 185 20.93 -46.82 26.99
N ALA A 186 21.73 -47.51 26.20
CA ALA A 186 22.34 -48.78 26.55
C ALA A 186 23.82 -48.76 26.17
N GLY A 187 24.65 -49.48 26.92
CA GLY A 187 26.09 -49.51 26.69
C GLY A 187 26.71 -50.84 27.14
N VAL A 188 27.85 -51.17 26.55
CA VAL A 188 28.65 -52.35 26.92
C VAL A 188 30.08 -51.91 27.22
N GLY A 189 30.66 -52.46 28.28
CA GLY A 189 32.05 -52.22 28.66
C GLY A 189 32.81 -53.54 28.75
N PHE A 190 34.04 -53.56 28.23
CA PHE A 190 34.93 -54.71 28.27
C PHE A 190 36.33 -54.29 28.74
N GLY A 191 36.96 -55.07 29.61
CA GLY A 191 38.34 -54.86 30.08
C GLY A 191 39.21 -56.10 29.87
N TRP A 192 40.44 -55.94 29.41
CA TRP A 192 41.40 -57.03 29.17
C TRP A 192 42.65 -56.90 30.04
#